data_AF-A0A3D3CHU6-F1
#
_entry.id   AF-A0A3D3CHU6-F1
#
_cell.length_a   1.000
_cell.length_b   1.000
_cell.length_c   1.000
_cell.angle_alpha   90.00
_cell.angle_beta   90.00
_cell.angle_gamma   90.00
#
_symmetry.space_group_name_H-M   'P 1'
#
loop_
_entity.id
_entity.type
_entity.pdbx_description
1 polymer ?
#
loop_
_entity_poly.entity_id
_entity_poly.type
_entity_poly.pdbx_seq_one_letter_code
_entity_poly.pdbx_strand_id
1 'polypeptide(L)'
;MVLNGKLDFKKALVGDGGRFFFLFSFGTLLCIFGMTRDSMPVILSGLWRIAAEPDYLVTDYIEVGGMGAAFVNSGLLVLLFTGILALMKVRVRGISIAAVFIVSGFALFGKNLLNVWFILGGVWLYAKVHGEPFFQYVYIAFFGTSLAPIVSQIMFGIDLPVVVRIALGAAAGLGAGFVLPPLAAALLPVHHGFNLYNMGFTSGMVGTITVSLFKSHGFVVERRMIWSTGNDTLLASLLVVLCVSLITVGFRLNGRSAAGLSPMWRQSGKLIADFVDMFDFPPTMMNMGLNGLIGIAYLLLARCDFNGPTIGGIFTIMGFSAMGKTPRTIVPVMLGTVLGGLTKTWSLTDPVVQLTALFSTTLAPI
;
A
#
# COMPACT_ATOMS: atom_id res chain seq x y z
N MET A 1 -25.76 -26.42 -13.59
CA MET A 1 -24.93 -26.81 -14.75
C MET A 1 -23.56 -27.17 -14.22
N VAL A 2 -23.14 -28.42 -14.45
CA VAL A 2 -22.02 -29.08 -13.77
C VAL A 2 -20.68 -28.40 -14.11
N LEU A 3 -19.99 -27.91 -13.09
CA LEU A 3 -18.62 -27.37 -13.16
C LEU A 3 -17.62 -28.53 -13.31
N ASN A 4 -17.46 -29.03 -14.53
CA ASN A 4 -16.31 -29.84 -14.92
C ASN A 4 -15.34 -28.95 -15.69
N GLY A 5 -14.51 -28.20 -14.95
CA GLY A 5 -13.39 -27.45 -15.49
C GLY A 5 -12.11 -27.97 -14.88
N LYS A 6 -11.45 -28.90 -15.58
CA LYS A 6 -10.06 -29.28 -15.30
C LYS A 6 -9.25 -27.99 -15.18
N LEU A 7 -8.72 -27.71 -13.99
CA LEU A 7 -7.66 -26.71 -13.80
C LEU A 7 -6.44 -27.23 -14.55
N ASP A 8 -6.37 -26.89 -15.82
CA ASP A 8 -5.22 -27.13 -16.68
C ASP A 8 -4.09 -26.25 -16.13
N PHE A 9 -3.19 -26.84 -15.33
CA PHE A 9 -2.00 -26.19 -14.81
C PHE A 9 -1.03 -25.94 -15.98
N LYS A 10 -1.40 -25.01 -16.86
CA LYS A 10 -0.45 -24.44 -17.82
C LYS A 10 0.71 -23.88 -17.03
N LYS A 11 1.92 -24.27 -17.44
CA LYS A 11 3.18 -23.75 -16.90
C LYS A 11 3.11 -22.22 -16.93
N ALA A 12 3.24 -21.58 -15.77
CA ALA A 12 3.19 -20.11 -15.67
C ALA A 12 4.19 -19.49 -16.65
N LEU A 13 3.75 -18.47 -17.41
CA LEU A 13 4.57 -17.80 -18.42
C LEU A 13 5.81 -17.15 -17.79
N VAL A 14 5.67 -16.69 -16.54
CA VAL A 14 6.75 -16.10 -15.74
C VAL A 14 6.86 -16.87 -14.42
N GLY A 15 7.99 -17.56 -14.24
CA GLY A 15 8.30 -18.25 -12.98
C GLY A 15 8.64 -17.31 -11.83
N ASP A 16 8.76 -17.84 -10.62
CA ASP A 16 8.98 -17.07 -9.39
C ASP A 16 10.19 -16.13 -9.47
N GLY A 17 11.29 -16.56 -10.10
CA GLY A 17 12.48 -15.70 -10.28
C GLY A 17 12.18 -14.43 -11.09
N GLY A 18 11.35 -14.52 -12.13
CA GLY A 18 10.93 -13.34 -12.91
C GLY A 18 9.99 -12.42 -12.12
N ARG A 19 9.15 -12.99 -11.25
CA ARG A 19 8.26 -12.23 -10.38
C ARG A 19 9.02 -11.50 -9.26
N PHE A 20 10.05 -12.13 -8.69
CA PHE A 20 10.98 -11.46 -7.77
C PHE A 20 11.78 -10.35 -8.48
N PHE A 21 12.30 -10.62 -9.67
CA PHE A 21 12.99 -9.62 -10.48
C PHE A 21 12.12 -8.39 -10.72
N PHE A 22 10.82 -8.57 -11.01
CA PHE A 22 9.86 -7.49 -11.12
C PHE A 22 9.77 -6.62 -9.85
N LEU A 23 9.60 -7.24 -8.67
CA LEU A 23 9.47 -6.50 -7.40
C LEU A 23 10.77 -5.77 -7.03
N PHE A 24 11.93 -6.40 -7.21
CA PHE A 24 13.22 -5.73 -7.01
C PHE A 24 13.40 -4.58 -8.00
N SER A 25 13.08 -4.78 -9.28
CA SER A 25 13.17 -3.73 -10.30
C SER A 25 12.28 -2.54 -9.98
N PHE A 26 11.09 -2.77 -9.44
CA PHE A 26 10.19 -1.71 -8.99
C PHE A 26 10.83 -0.89 -7.85
N GLY A 27 11.35 -1.54 -6.81
CA GLY A 27 12.04 -0.84 -5.71
C GLY A 27 13.29 -0.08 -6.18
N THR A 28 14.10 -0.69 -7.03
CA THR A 28 15.29 -0.06 -7.61
C THR A 28 14.92 1.15 -8.46
N LEU A 29 13.84 1.09 -9.24
CA LEU A 29 13.37 2.21 -10.05
C LEU A 29 12.98 3.42 -9.17
N LEU A 30 12.33 3.19 -8.02
CA LEU A 30 12.01 4.27 -7.08
C LEU A 30 13.27 4.89 -6.47
N CYS A 31 14.24 4.06 -6.06
CA CYS A 31 15.53 4.56 -5.58
C CYS A 31 16.25 5.39 -6.63
N ILE A 32 16.34 4.91 -7.87
CA ILE A 32 16.95 5.64 -8.99
C ILE A 32 16.23 6.95 -9.22
N PHE A 33 14.89 6.93 -9.28
CA PHE A 33 14.12 8.15 -9.43
C PHE A 33 14.45 9.17 -8.33
N GLY A 34 14.44 8.75 -7.06
CA GLY A 34 14.79 9.63 -5.94
C GLY A 34 16.22 10.17 -6.02
N MET A 35 17.20 9.34 -6.38
CA MET A 35 18.59 9.75 -6.58
C MET A 35 18.79 10.73 -7.75
N THR A 36 17.89 10.75 -8.73
CA THR A 36 17.93 11.76 -9.81
C THR A 36 17.32 13.10 -9.42
N ARG A 37 16.60 13.19 -8.29
CA ARG A 37 15.93 14.43 -7.85
C ARG A 37 16.83 15.31 -6.99
N ASP A 38 17.66 14.70 -6.15
CA ASP A 38 18.44 15.41 -5.14
C ASP A 38 19.86 14.85 -5.03
N SER A 39 20.78 15.66 -4.49
CA SER A 39 22.15 15.19 -4.19
C SER A 39 22.16 14.23 -3.00
N MET A 40 23.14 13.32 -2.95
CA MET A 40 23.25 12.31 -1.88
C MET A 40 23.21 12.90 -0.45
N PRO A 41 23.91 14.01 -0.12
CA PRO A 41 23.82 14.61 1.21
C PRO A 41 22.41 15.10 1.57
N VAL A 42 21.68 15.67 0.60
CA VAL A 42 20.30 16.14 0.78
C VAL A 42 19.37 14.95 1.01
N ILE A 43 19.56 13.86 0.26
CA ILE A 43 18.79 12.62 0.44
C ILE A 43 19.01 12.05 1.84
N LEU A 44 20.26 11.92 2.29
CA LEU A 44 20.57 11.37 3.62
C LEU A 44 19.99 12.24 4.74
N SER A 45 20.11 13.57 4.62
CA SER A 45 19.47 14.51 5.56
C SER A 45 17.95 14.41 5.53
N GLY A 46 17.35 14.25 4.34
CA GLY A 46 15.91 14.04 4.16
C GLY A 46 15.42 12.73 4.77
N LEU A 47 16.17 11.64 4.62
CA LEU A 47 15.85 10.34 5.23
C LEU A 47 15.87 10.43 6.77
N TRP A 48 16.83 11.17 7.33
CA TRP A 48 16.85 11.43 8.78
C TRP A 48 15.63 12.23 9.23
N ARG A 49 15.28 13.31 8.50
CA ARG A 49 14.07 14.10 8.78
C ARG A 49 12.80 13.25 8.74
N ILE A 50 12.66 12.41 7.71
CA ILE A 50 11.55 11.45 7.59
C ILE A 50 11.50 10.48 8.78
N ALA A 51 12.65 9.94 9.20
CA ALA A 51 12.70 8.97 10.29
C ALA A 51 12.38 9.58 11.67
N ALA A 52 12.68 10.87 11.84
CA ALA A 52 12.47 11.61 13.09
C ALA A 52 11.19 12.47 13.09
N GLU A 53 10.40 12.48 12.02
CA GLU A 53 9.14 13.21 11.96
C GLU A 53 8.05 12.44 12.75
N PRO A 54 7.28 13.12 13.62
CA PRO A 54 6.09 12.54 14.20
C PRO A 54 5.02 12.33 13.11
N ASP A 55 4.89 11.09 12.66
CA ASP A 55 3.90 10.72 11.66
C ASP A 55 2.47 10.81 12.23
N TYR A 56 1.67 11.72 11.69
CA TYR A 56 0.22 11.75 11.89
C TYR A 56 -0.49 10.89 10.83
N LEU A 57 -1.82 10.89 10.83
CA LEU A 57 -2.66 10.11 9.90
C LEU A 57 -2.26 10.29 8.43
N VAL A 58 -1.89 11.53 8.05
CA VAL A 58 -1.41 11.86 6.70
C VAL A 58 -0.23 12.82 6.83
N THR A 59 0.98 12.30 6.61
CA THR A 59 2.25 13.04 6.70
C THR A 59 3.03 12.86 5.41
N ASP A 60 2.91 13.79 4.47
CA ASP A 60 3.57 13.66 3.17
C ASP A 60 5.10 13.81 3.26
N TYR A 61 5.83 12.75 2.93
CA TYR A 61 7.29 12.73 3.01
C TYR A 61 7.98 13.53 1.93
N ILE A 62 7.30 13.86 0.83
CA ILE A 62 7.84 14.79 -0.16
C ILE A 62 8.03 16.17 0.46
N GLU A 63 7.06 16.61 1.28
CA GLU A 63 7.13 17.87 2.03
C GLU A 63 8.17 17.82 3.16
N VAL A 64 8.23 16.71 3.92
CA VAL A 64 9.11 16.57 5.08
C VAL A 64 10.60 16.42 4.69
N GLY A 65 10.90 15.43 3.84
CA GLY A 65 12.26 15.03 3.52
C GLY A 65 12.77 15.54 2.17
N GLY A 66 11.88 16.01 1.31
CA GLY A 66 12.15 16.27 -0.11
C GLY A 66 11.84 15.07 -1.00
N MET A 67 11.67 15.33 -2.29
CA MET A 67 11.25 14.32 -3.27
C MET A 67 12.26 13.17 -3.37
N GLY A 68 13.56 13.45 -3.39
CA GLY A 68 14.60 12.43 -3.46
C GLY A 68 14.56 11.48 -2.27
N ALA A 69 14.50 12.03 -1.05
CA ALA A 69 14.46 11.23 0.17
C ALA A 69 13.17 10.39 0.29
N ALA A 70 12.01 10.94 -0.06
CA ALA A 70 10.74 10.22 -0.01
C ALA A 70 10.75 8.97 -0.92
N PHE A 71 11.21 9.12 -2.17
CA PHE A 71 11.29 8.01 -3.12
C PHE A 71 12.39 7.00 -2.78
N VAL A 72 13.53 7.44 -2.25
CA VAL A 72 14.57 6.53 -1.73
C VAL A 72 14.06 5.75 -0.52
N ASN A 73 13.34 6.37 0.41
CA ASN A 73 12.70 5.69 1.54
C ASN A 73 11.75 4.59 1.06
N SER A 74 10.86 4.93 0.11
CA SER A 74 9.91 3.98 -0.48
C SER A 74 10.62 2.83 -1.21
N GLY A 75 11.60 3.14 -2.06
CA GLY A 75 12.37 2.13 -2.80
C GLY A 75 13.16 1.19 -1.89
N LEU A 76 13.85 1.71 -0.86
CA LEU A 76 14.57 0.88 0.10
C LEU A 76 13.64 -0.05 0.88
N LEU A 77 12.47 0.42 1.31
CA LEU A 77 11.47 -0.43 1.96
C LEU A 77 10.95 -1.53 1.02
N VAL A 78 10.72 -1.23 -0.26
CA VAL A 78 10.37 -2.25 -1.26
C VAL A 78 11.45 -3.30 -1.39
N LEU A 79 12.72 -2.89 -1.49
CA LEU A 79 13.84 -3.82 -1.61
C LEU A 79 13.99 -4.69 -0.37
N LEU A 80 13.87 -4.12 0.82
CA LEU A 80 13.93 -4.83 2.10
C LEU A 80 12.80 -5.84 2.23
N PHE A 81 11.55 -5.42 1.99
CA PHE A 81 10.38 -6.28 2.14
C PHE A 81 10.33 -7.38 1.08
N THR A 82 10.75 -7.08 -0.16
CA THR A 82 10.96 -8.09 -1.20
C THR A 82 12.07 -9.06 -0.81
N GLY A 83 13.17 -8.56 -0.22
CA GLY A 83 14.26 -9.36 0.33
C GLY A 83 13.81 -10.33 1.42
N ILE A 84 12.96 -9.88 2.35
CA ILE A 84 12.34 -10.74 3.38
C ILE A 84 11.56 -11.89 2.73
N LEU A 85 10.71 -11.60 1.73
CA LEU A 85 9.97 -12.64 0.99
C LEU A 85 10.92 -13.64 0.29
N ALA A 86 12.01 -13.15 -0.30
CA ALA A 86 13.00 -13.98 -0.98
C ALA A 86 13.78 -14.88 -0.01
N LEU A 87 14.23 -14.34 1.13
CA LEU A 87 14.93 -15.08 2.18
C LEU A 87 14.05 -16.20 2.76
N MET A 88 12.76 -15.92 2.90
CA MET A 88 11.76 -16.88 3.38
C MET A 88 11.28 -17.85 2.28
N LYS A 89 11.79 -17.72 1.05
CA LYS A 89 11.44 -18.54 -0.13
C LYS A 89 9.93 -18.59 -0.39
N VAL A 90 9.24 -17.48 -0.14
CA VAL A 90 7.80 -17.36 -0.37
C VAL A 90 7.53 -17.25 -1.88
N ARG A 91 6.54 -17.98 -2.38
CA ARG A 91 6.10 -17.84 -3.79
C ARG A 91 5.45 -16.48 -4.01
N VAL A 92 5.82 -15.80 -5.08
CA VAL A 92 5.26 -14.48 -5.41
C VAL A 92 3.91 -14.67 -6.07
N ARG A 93 2.87 -14.27 -5.35
CA ARG A 93 1.45 -14.32 -5.75
C ARG A 93 0.88 -12.90 -5.77
N GLY A 94 -0.40 -12.76 -6.13
CA GLY A 94 -1.10 -11.47 -6.10
C GLY A 94 -1.04 -10.79 -4.74
N ILE A 95 -1.16 -11.55 -3.65
CA ILE A 95 -1.06 -10.98 -2.29
C ILE A 95 0.33 -10.41 -1.99
N SER A 96 1.39 -11.03 -2.54
CA SER A 96 2.76 -10.54 -2.39
C SER A 96 2.95 -9.20 -3.09
N ILE A 97 2.44 -9.10 -4.33
CA ILE A 97 2.48 -7.86 -5.11
C ILE A 97 1.69 -6.76 -4.41
N ALA A 98 0.47 -7.07 -3.95
CA ALA A 98 -0.35 -6.12 -3.22
C ALA A 98 0.34 -5.61 -1.94
N ALA A 99 0.95 -6.51 -1.16
CA ALA A 99 1.67 -6.14 0.06
C ALA A 99 2.86 -5.21 -0.23
N VAL A 100 3.70 -5.55 -1.22
CA VAL A 100 4.88 -4.74 -1.57
C VAL A 100 4.50 -3.38 -2.14
N PHE A 101 3.49 -3.31 -3.02
CA PHE A 101 3.02 -2.03 -3.58
C PHE A 101 2.41 -1.11 -2.51
N ILE A 102 1.72 -1.66 -1.52
CA ILE A 102 1.21 -0.86 -0.40
C ILE A 102 2.32 -0.38 0.51
N VAL A 103 3.30 -1.24 0.81
CA VAL A 103 4.49 -0.82 1.58
C VAL A 103 5.16 0.33 0.86
N SER A 104 5.35 0.24 -0.46
CA SER A 104 5.87 1.34 -1.28
C SER A 104 5.03 2.61 -1.16
N GLY A 105 3.71 2.50 -1.35
CA GLY A 105 2.82 3.65 -1.36
C GLY A 105 2.80 4.38 -0.03
N PHE A 106 2.65 3.64 1.07
CA PHE A 106 2.57 4.22 2.40
C PHE A 106 3.94 4.66 2.92
N ALA A 107 5.02 4.17 2.33
CA ALA A 107 6.36 4.69 2.56
C ALA A 107 6.61 6.08 1.97
N LEU A 108 5.64 6.64 1.26
CA LEU A 108 5.66 8.05 0.86
C LEU A 108 4.89 8.95 1.85
N PHE A 109 4.16 8.38 2.82
CA PHE A 109 3.35 9.18 3.74
C PHE A 109 3.09 8.56 5.13
N GLY A 110 4.11 8.01 5.80
CA GLY A 110 3.97 7.54 7.19
C GLY A 110 4.66 6.21 7.51
N LYS A 111 5.31 5.55 6.54
CA LYS A 111 6.19 4.40 6.79
C LYS A 111 7.63 4.74 6.46
N ASN A 112 8.54 4.56 7.40
CA ASN A 112 9.94 4.84 7.21
C ASN A 112 10.82 3.66 7.66
N LEU A 113 12.12 3.78 7.40
CA LEU A 113 13.11 2.74 7.70
C LEU A 113 13.28 2.44 9.21
N LEU A 114 12.69 3.25 10.09
CA LEU A 114 12.71 3.05 11.54
C LEU A 114 11.41 2.39 12.04
N ASN A 115 10.26 2.98 11.73
CA ASN A 115 9.00 2.68 12.40
C ASN A 115 8.39 1.31 12.03
N VAL A 116 8.67 0.80 10.82
CA VAL A 116 8.08 -0.45 10.33
C VAL A 116 8.48 -1.68 11.15
N TRP A 117 9.68 -1.69 11.73
CA TRP A 117 10.24 -2.86 12.41
C TRP A 117 9.49 -3.24 13.67
N PHE A 118 8.93 -2.25 14.37
CA PHE A 118 8.17 -2.50 15.60
C PHE A 118 6.87 -3.24 15.31
N ILE A 119 6.21 -2.92 14.19
CA ILE A 119 5.01 -3.65 13.76
C ILE A 119 5.37 -5.08 13.32
N LEU A 120 6.43 -5.24 12.52
CA LEU A 120 6.93 -6.56 12.12
C LEU A 120 7.30 -7.41 13.34
N GLY A 121 8.00 -6.81 14.31
CA GLY A 121 8.39 -7.43 15.57
C GLY A 121 7.20 -7.87 16.41
N GLY A 122 6.11 -7.08 16.42
CA GLY A 122 4.87 -7.44 17.11
C GLY A 122 4.20 -8.67 16.52
N VAL A 123 4.07 -8.72 15.19
CA VAL A 123 3.52 -9.89 14.49
C VAL A 123 4.42 -11.11 14.65
N TRP A 124 5.75 -10.92 14.60
CA TRP A 124 6.70 -11.99 14.87
C TRP A 124 6.59 -12.51 16.30
N LEU A 125 6.40 -11.63 17.29
CA LEU A 125 6.18 -12.02 18.68
C LEU A 125 4.90 -12.84 18.83
N TYR A 126 3.83 -12.47 18.14
CA TYR A 126 2.60 -13.26 18.09
C TYR A 126 2.87 -14.68 17.59
N ALA A 127 3.53 -14.81 16.44
CA ALA A 127 3.87 -16.11 15.85
C ALA A 127 4.72 -16.94 16.82
N LYS A 128 5.71 -16.32 17.46
CA LYS A 128 6.59 -16.98 18.45
C LYS A 128 5.82 -17.47 19.68
N VAL A 129 4.92 -16.66 20.23
CA VAL A 129 4.10 -17.04 21.41
C VAL A 129 3.18 -18.22 21.10
N HIS A 130 2.68 -18.31 19.87
CA HIS A 130 1.81 -19.41 19.45
C HIS A 130 2.57 -20.63 18.89
N GLY A 131 3.90 -20.59 18.87
CA GLY A 131 4.72 -21.68 18.33
C GLY A 131 4.58 -21.86 16.82
N GLU A 132 4.14 -20.83 16.11
CA GLU A 132 3.86 -20.88 14.67
C GLU A 132 4.95 -20.17 13.85
N PRO A 133 5.23 -20.64 12.62
CA PRO A 133 6.28 -20.06 11.81
C PRO A 133 5.84 -18.71 11.22
N PHE A 134 6.69 -17.69 11.36
CA PHE A 134 6.40 -16.31 10.95
C PHE A 134 5.98 -16.15 9.47
N PHE A 135 6.38 -17.06 8.57
CA PHE A 135 5.99 -16.99 7.16
C PHE A 135 4.49 -17.02 6.93
N GLN A 136 3.71 -17.64 7.83
CA GLN A 136 2.25 -17.64 7.75
C GLN A 136 1.67 -16.24 7.97
N TYR A 137 2.40 -15.39 8.69
CA TYR A 137 1.99 -14.05 9.10
C TYR A 137 2.69 -12.93 8.33
N VAL A 138 3.54 -13.24 7.35
CA VAL A 138 4.37 -12.23 6.67
C VAL A 138 3.53 -11.15 5.98
N TYR A 139 2.42 -11.52 5.34
CA TYR A 139 1.54 -10.53 4.70
C TYR A 139 0.75 -9.71 5.73
N ILE A 140 0.36 -10.33 6.85
CA ILE A 140 -0.27 -9.63 7.97
C ILE A 140 0.71 -8.58 8.52
N ALA A 141 1.99 -8.92 8.68
CA ALA A 141 3.02 -7.98 9.08
C ALA A 141 3.19 -6.84 8.06
N PHE A 142 3.27 -7.16 6.77
CA PHE A 142 3.50 -6.16 5.72
C PHE A 142 2.35 -5.16 5.61
N PHE A 143 1.10 -5.63 5.54
CA PHE A 143 -0.06 -4.74 5.54
C PHE A 143 -0.22 -4.01 6.90
N GLY A 144 0.10 -4.70 7.99
CA GLY A 144 0.07 -4.19 9.35
C GLY A 144 0.94 -2.97 9.59
N THR A 145 2.06 -2.84 8.86
CA THR A 145 2.91 -1.63 8.92
C THR A 145 2.16 -0.33 8.60
N SER A 146 0.92 -0.39 8.10
CA SER A 146 0.04 0.80 8.04
C SER A 146 -0.17 1.48 9.40
N LEU A 147 0.08 0.77 10.51
CA LEU A 147 0.10 1.31 11.88
C LEU A 147 1.45 1.88 12.31
N ALA A 148 2.47 1.84 11.46
CA ALA A 148 3.79 2.39 11.79
C ALA A 148 3.79 3.89 12.17
N PRO A 149 2.87 4.74 11.66
CA PRO A 149 2.75 6.11 12.15
C PRO A 149 2.56 6.24 13.67
N ILE A 150 1.85 5.30 14.31
CA ILE A 150 1.65 5.29 15.77
C ILE A 150 3.00 5.27 16.50
N VAL A 151 3.96 4.53 15.95
CA VAL A 151 5.30 4.42 16.53
C VAL A 151 6.00 5.78 16.46
N SER A 152 6.12 6.38 15.26
CA SER A 152 6.80 7.67 15.11
C SER A 152 6.10 8.77 15.92
N GLN A 153 4.77 8.79 15.93
CA GLN A 153 3.98 9.75 16.69
C GLN A 153 4.32 9.71 18.19
N ILE A 154 4.43 8.52 18.78
CA ILE A 154 4.78 8.38 20.19
C ILE A 154 6.28 8.65 20.41
N MET A 155 7.15 8.21 19.49
CA MET A 155 8.61 8.39 19.64
C MET A 155 9.06 9.84 19.53
N PHE A 156 8.39 10.65 18.70
CA PHE A 156 8.84 12.00 18.34
C PHE A 156 7.80 13.09 18.57
N GLY A 157 6.54 12.75 18.79
CA GLY A 157 5.43 13.71 18.91
C GLY A 157 4.94 13.95 20.34
N ILE A 158 5.65 13.43 21.36
CA ILE A 158 5.30 13.65 22.77
C ILE A 158 6.46 14.23 23.56
N ASP A 159 6.13 15.13 24.49
CA ASP A 159 7.07 15.78 25.40
C ASP A 159 7.35 14.91 26.63
N LEU A 160 8.05 13.79 26.41
CA LEU A 160 8.59 12.92 27.46
C LEU A 160 10.10 12.75 27.29
N PRO A 161 10.83 12.31 28.35
CA PRO A 161 12.24 11.97 28.23
C PRO A 161 12.48 11.00 27.07
N VAL A 162 13.56 11.21 26.31
CA VAL A 162 13.85 10.49 25.05
C VAL A 162 13.76 8.97 25.21
N VAL A 163 14.31 8.43 26.30
CA VAL A 163 14.27 7.00 26.60
C VAL A 163 12.84 6.50 26.80
N VAL A 164 12.01 7.27 27.50
CA VAL A 164 10.62 6.91 27.81
C VAL A 164 9.78 6.91 26.54
N ARG A 165 9.86 7.98 25.72
CA ARG A 165 9.08 8.05 24.47
C ARG A 165 9.48 6.99 23.45
N ILE A 166 10.77 6.65 23.34
CA ILE A 166 11.24 5.55 22.48
C ILE A 166 10.71 4.22 22.99
N ALA A 167 10.80 3.95 24.30
CA ALA A 167 10.28 2.71 24.87
C ALA A 167 8.77 2.57 24.67
N LEU A 168 8.00 3.64 24.88
CA LEU A 168 6.55 3.65 24.67
C LEU A 168 6.18 3.45 23.20
N GLY A 169 6.86 4.12 22.27
CA GLY A 169 6.61 3.96 20.84
C GLY A 169 6.91 2.54 20.36
N ALA A 170 8.01 1.96 20.84
CA ALA A 170 8.37 0.58 20.57
C ALA A 170 7.31 -0.40 21.12
N ALA A 171 6.90 -0.21 22.39
CA ALA A 171 5.88 -1.04 23.03
C ALA A 171 4.52 -0.94 22.31
N ALA A 172 4.12 0.26 21.90
CA ALA A 172 2.89 0.47 21.14
C ALA A 172 2.95 -0.21 19.77
N GLY A 173 4.07 -0.11 19.05
CA GLY A 173 4.25 -0.79 17.77
C GLY A 173 4.23 -2.31 17.89
N LEU A 174 4.97 -2.85 18.86
CA LEU A 174 4.96 -4.29 19.16
C LEU A 174 3.57 -4.77 19.56
N GLY A 175 2.87 -4.03 20.43
CA GLY A 175 1.52 -4.35 20.87
C GLY A 175 0.51 -4.31 19.71
N ALA A 176 0.56 -3.27 18.88
CA ALA A 176 -0.25 -3.15 17.69
C ALA A 176 0.00 -4.32 16.72
N GLY A 177 1.26 -4.64 16.43
CA GLY A 177 1.61 -5.80 15.61
C GLY A 177 1.12 -7.12 16.20
N PHE A 178 1.23 -7.30 17.51
CA PHE A 178 0.85 -8.53 18.19
C PHE A 178 -0.64 -8.84 18.09
N VAL A 179 -1.50 -7.82 18.12
CA VAL A 179 -2.96 -8.01 18.05
C VAL A 179 -3.49 -8.16 16.62
N LEU A 180 -2.69 -7.83 15.59
CA LEU A 180 -3.15 -7.85 14.20
C LEU A 180 -3.59 -9.24 13.70
N PRO A 181 -2.83 -10.33 13.91
CA PRO A 181 -3.25 -11.64 13.41
C PRO A 181 -4.62 -12.12 13.91
N PRO A 182 -4.92 -12.12 15.23
CA PRO A 182 -6.23 -12.58 15.71
C PRO A 182 -7.36 -11.63 15.30
N LEU A 183 -7.12 -10.31 15.26
CA LEU A 183 -8.12 -9.34 14.82
C LEU A 183 -8.44 -9.46 13.33
N ALA A 184 -7.43 -9.69 12.49
CA ALA A 184 -7.63 -9.88 11.06
C ALA A 184 -8.51 -11.10 10.75
N ALA A 185 -8.34 -12.18 11.52
CA ALA A 185 -9.19 -13.36 11.41
C ALA A 185 -10.63 -13.08 11.89
N ALA A 186 -10.78 -12.35 12.99
CA ALA A 186 -12.09 -12.02 13.56
C ALA A 186 -12.91 -11.02 12.71
N LEU A 187 -12.26 -10.11 11.99
CA LEU A 187 -12.94 -9.08 11.19
C LEU A 187 -13.26 -9.51 9.76
N LEU A 188 -12.61 -10.55 9.24
CA LEU A 188 -12.87 -11.05 7.88
C LEU A 188 -14.35 -11.48 7.66
N PRO A 189 -15.01 -12.19 8.59
CA PRO A 189 -16.42 -12.54 8.45
C PRO A 189 -17.37 -11.34 8.48
N VAL A 190 -17.00 -10.26 9.18
CA VAL A 190 -17.85 -9.06 9.39
C VAL A 190 -18.22 -8.39 8.07
N HIS A 191 -17.31 -8.40 7.10
CA HIS A 191 -17.54 -7.79 5.80
C HIS A 191 -17.77 -8.83 4.69
N HIS A 192 -17.92 -10.13 5.02
CA HIS A 192 -18.21 -11.22 4.08
C HIS A 192 -17.34 -11.26 2.80
N GLY A 193 -16.07 -10.82 2.89
CA GLY A 193 -15.18 -10.74 1.74
C GLY A 193 -15.47 -9.61 0.74
N PHE A 194 -16.33 -8.63 1.08
CA PHE A 194 -16.60 -7.45 0.25
C PHE A 194 -15.56 -6.31 0.39
N ASN A 195 -14.61 -6.48 1.31
CA ASN A 195 -13.50 -5.55 1.53
C ASN A 195 -12.19 -6.26 1.19
N LEU A 196 -11.53 -5.85 0.11
CA LEU A 196 -10.24 -6.42 -0.29
C LEU A 196 -9.14 -6.08 0.72
N TYR A 197 -9.27 -4.94 1.41
CA TYR A 197 -8.30 -4.44 2.35
C TYR A 197 -8.63 -4.88 3.78
N ASN A 198 -8.91 -6.17 4.03
CA ASN A 198 -9.20 -6.67 5.38
C ASN A 198 -8.14 -6.21 6.39
N MET A 199 -6.86 -6.33 6.04
CA MET A 199 -5.76 -5.85 6.90
C MET A 199 -5.75 -4.33 7.10
N GLY A 200 -6.12 -3.55 6.08
CA GLY A 200 -6.25 -2.10 6.19
C GLY A 200 -7.41 -1.73 7.13
N PHE A 201 -8.54 -2.42 7.04
CA PHE A 201 -9.68 -2.26 7.93
C PHE A 201 -9.33 -2.64 9.37
N THR A 202 -8.70 -3.79 9.59
CA THR A 202 -8.19 -4.23 10.89
C THR A 202 -7.24 -3.19 11.50
N SER A 203 -6.30 -2.69 10.70
CA SER A 203 -5.36 -1.65 11.14
C SER A 203 -6.10 -0.35 11.48
N GLY A 204 -7.07 0.07 10.66
CA GLY A 204 -7.91 1.24 10.95
C GLY A 204 -8.69 1.11 12.26
N MET A 205 -9.23 -0.07 12.57
CA MET A 205 -9.90 -0.36 13.84
C MET A 205 -8.93 -0.26 15.03
N VAL A 206 -7.76 -0.89 14.94
CA VAL A 206 -6.72 -0.78 15.97
C VAL A 206 -6.31 0.68 16.18
N GLY A 207 -6.02 1.41 15.10
CA GLY A 207 -5.63 2.82 15.18
C GLY A 207 -6.72 3.71 15.79
N THR A 208 -8.00 3.46 15.47
CA THR A 208 -9.13 4.19 16.06
C THR A 208 -9.21 3.96 17.57
N ILE A 209 -9.03 2.72 18.02
CA ILE A 209 -9.00 2.39 19.46
C ILE A 209 -7.79 3.07 20.12
N THR A 210 -6.60 2.97 19.53
CA THR A 210 -5.38 3.60 20.07
C THR A 210 -5.55 5.11 20.22
N VAL A 211 -6.04 5.81 19.18
CA VAL A 211 -6.30 7.26 19.23
C VAL A 211 -7.35 7.60 20.28
N SER A 212 -8.40 6.78 20.44
CA SER A 212 -9.43 6.99 21.45
C SER A 212 -8.88 6.85 22.88
N LEU A 213 -8.00 5.88 23.11
CA LEU A 213 -7.29 5.71 24.39
C LEU A 213 -6.35 6.88 24.68
N PHE A 214 -5.65 7.41 23.69
CA PHE A 214 -4.81 8.60 23.89
C PHE A 214 -5.66 9.81 24.28
N LYS A 215 -6.76 10.06 23.57
CA LYS A 215 -7.69 11.14 23.88
C LYS A 215 -8.29 11.02 25.28
N SER A 216 -8.59 9.80 25.75
CA SER A 216 -9.14 9.60 27.11
C SER A 216 -8.15 9.97 28.23
N HIS A 217 -6.85 9.95 27.95
CA HIS A 217 -5.80 10.36 28.88
C HIS A 217 -5.40 11.84 28.70
N GLY A 218 -6.19 12.63 27.97
CA GLY A 218 -5.95 14.06 27.76
C GLY A 218 -4.97 14.39 26.64
N PHE A 219 -4.55 13.39 25.83
CA PHE A 219 -3.67 13.65 24.70
C PHE A 219 -4.44 14.35 23.57
N VAL A 220 -4.04 15.57 23.25
CA VAL A 220 -4.56 16.31 22.11
C VAL A 220 -3.81 15.83 20.87
N VAL A 221 -4.41 14.91 20.13
CA VAL A 221 -3.89 14.52 18.82
C VAL A 221 -3.99 15.73 17.89
N GLU A 222 -2.87 16.42 17.67
CA GLU A 222 -2.80 17.49 16.70
C GLU A 222 -3.24 16.94 15.33
N ARG A 223 -4.21 17.61 14.73
CA ARG A 223 -4.67 17.30 13.38
C ARG A 223 -3.74 17.98 12.38
N ARG A 224 -2.47 17.59 12.36
CA ARG A 224 -1.53 18.06 11.35
C ARG A 224 -1.66 17.18 10.12
N MET A 225 -2.05 17.80 9.01
CA MET A 225 -2.09 17.17 7.70
C MET A 225 -1.00 17.83 6.86
N ILE A 226 0.11 17.11 6.67
CA ILE A 226 1.20 17.59 5.82
C ILE A 226 0.90 17.13 4.40
N TRP A 227 0.81 18.09 3.48
CA TRP A 227 0.33 17.87 2.12
C TRP A 227 1.08 18.78 1.13
N SER A 228 1.95 18.22 0.30
CA SER A 228 2.64 18.99 -0.74
C SER A 228 1.76 19.24 -1.96
N THR A 229 2.02 20.34 -2.66
CA THR A 229 1.33 20.77 -3.89
C THR A 229 2.36 21.18 -4.96
N GLY A 230 1.96 21.25 -6.23
CA GLY A 230 2.82 21.74 -7.33
C GLY A 230 3.73 20.71 -7.98
N ASN A 231 3.66 19.44 -7.57
CA ASN A 231 4.45 18.34 -8.14
C ASN A 231 3.73 17.58 -9.28
N ASP A 232 2.55 18.05 -9.68
CA ASP A 232 1.56 17.33 -10.47
C ASP A 232 2.10 16.79 -11.79
N THR A 233 2.72 17.65 -12.59
CA THR A 233 3.20 17.26 -13.93
C THR A 233 4.29 16.19 -13.84
N LEU A 234 5.22 16.35 -12.90
CA LEU A 234 6.34 15.42 -12.73
C LEU A 234 5.87 14.07 -12.21
N LEU A 235 5.03 14.06 -11.17
CA LEU A 235 4.57 12.82 -10.55
C LEU A 235 3.54 12.10 -11.43
N ALA A 236 2.63 12.83 -12.08
CA ALA A 236 1.70 12.23 -13.04
C ALA A 236 2.45 11.60 -14.22
N SER A 237 3.45 12.28 -14.79
CA SER A 237 4.24 11.72 -15.89
C SER A 237 5.02 10.47 -15.48
N LEU A 238 5.65 10.46 -14.31
CA LEU A 238 6.30 9.27 -13.75
C LEU A 238 5.32 8.08 -13.65
N LEU A 239 4.14 8.31 -13.07
CA LEU A 239 3.15 7.26 -12.88
C LEU A 239 2.57 6.75 -14.20
N VAL A 240 2.35 7.63 -15.19
CA VAL A 240 1.91 7.24 -16.53
C VAL A 240 2.97 6.35 -17.19
N VAL A 241 4.25 6.75 -17.13
CA VAL A 241 5.35 5.95 -17.66
C VAL A 241 5.40 4.58 -16.98
N LEU A 242 5.29 4.53 -15.65
CA LEU A 242 5.23 3.27 -14.91
C LEU A 242 4.05 2.40 -15.37
N CYS A 243 2.84 2.94 -15.43
CA CYS A 243 1.65 2.19 -15.83
C CYS A 243 1.73 1.68 -17.28
N VAL A 244 2.16 2.54 -18.22
CA VAL A 244 2.35 2.17 -19.62
C VAL A 244 3.45 1.11 -19.75
N SER A 245 4.50 1.16 -18.93
CA SER A 245 5.54 0.14 -18.92
C SER A 245 5.00 -1.22 -18.48
N LEU A 246 4.14 -1.27 -17.45
CA LEU A 246 3.48 -2.51 -17.01
C LEU A 246 2.58 -3.09 -18.10
N ILE A 247 1.78 -2.23 -18.77
CA ILE A 247 0.92 -2.64 -19.87
C ILE A 247 1.75 -3.19 -21.02
N THR A 248 2.81 -2.48 -21.41
CA THR A 248 3.64 -2.86 -22.56
C THR A 248 4.42 -4.14 -22.30
N VAL A 249 5.05 -4.27 -21.13
CA VAL A 249 5.78 -5.48 -20.72
C VAL A 249 4.83 -6.66 -20.58
N GLY A 250 3.70 -6.48 -19.89
CA GLY A 250 2.68 -7.51 -19.74
C GLY A 250 2.13 -8.00 -21.09
N PHE A 251 1.86 -7.07 -22.02
CA PHE A 251 1.42 -7.41 -23.38
C PHE A 251 2.47 -8.20 -24.16
N ARG A 252 3.75 -7.80 -24.08
CA ARG A 252 4.86 -8.50 -24.75
C ARG A 252 5.08 -9.90 -24.18
N LEU A 253 5.06 -10.05 -22.86
CA LEU A 253 5.21 -11.33 -22.18
C LEU A 253 4.01 -12.26 -22.42
N ASN A 254 2.82 -11.70 -22.66
CA ASN A 254 1.62 -12.46 -23.00
C ASN A 254 1.50 -12.79 -24.50
N GLY A 255 2.61 -12.83 -25.24
CA GLY A 255 2.60 -13.14 -26.67
C GLY A 255 1.86 -12.10 -27.53
N ARG A 256 1.86 -10.82 -27.11
CA ARG A 256 1.14 -9.71 -27.78
C ARG A 256 -0.37 -9.92 -27.85
N SER A 257 -0.94 -10.49 -26.79
CA SER A 257 -2.38 -10.67 -26.66
C SER A 257 -2.92 -9.96 -25.42
N ALA A 258 -4.05 -9.26 -25.57
CA ALA A 258 -4.83 -8.71 -24.46
C ALA A 258 -6.06 -9.57 -24.11
N ALA A 259 -6.21 -10.74 -24.76
CA ALA A 259 -7.40 -11.57 -24.62
C ALA A 259 -7.66 -12.04 -23.17
N GLY A 260 -6.61 -12.17 -22.36
CA GLY A 260 -6.71 -12.55 -20.94
C GLY A 260 -7.37 -11.51 -20.04
N LEU A 261 -7.49 -10.25 -20.48
CA LEU A 261 -8.14 -9.19 -19.68
C LEU A 261 -9.67 -9.35 -19.63
N SER A 262 -10.28 -9.76 -20.74
CA SER A 262 -11.74 -9.91 -20.84
C SER A 262 -12.33 -10.90 -19.83
N PRO A 263 -11.84 -12.16 -19.70
CA PRO A 263 -12.35 -13.09 -18.70
C PRO A 263 -12.05 -12.62 -17.27
N MET A 264 -10.88 -12.02 -17.04
CA MET A 264 -10.50 -11.47 -15.74
C MET A 264 -11.44 -10.33 -15.29
N TRP A 265 -11.89 -9.47 -16.21
CA TRP A 265 -12.87 -8.40 -15.92
C TRP A 265 -14.31 -8.90 -15.79
N ARG A 266 -14.59 -10.17 -16.06
CA ARG A 266 -15.92 -10.79 -15.84
C ARG A 266 -15.98 -11.53 -14.51
N GLN A 267 -14.85 -11.75 -13.85
CA GLN A 267 -14.78 -12.35 -12.53
C GLN A 267 -15.42 -11.41 -11.50
N SER A 268 -16.25 -11.95 -10.60
CA SER A 268 -16.63 -11.20 -9.40
C SER A 268 -15.40 -11.06 -8.50
N GLY A 269 -15.11 -9.85 -8.02
CA GLY A 269 -14.00 -9.60 -7.08
C GLY A 269 -14.27 -10.12 -5.66
N LYS A 270 -15.31 -10.94 -5.47
CA LYS A 270 -15.76 -11.42 -4.16
C LYS A 270 -14.80 -12.48 -3.63
N LEU A 271 -14.35 -12.31 -2.39
CA LEU A 271 -13.21 -13.03 -1.78
C LEU A 271 -11.87 -12.73 -2.47
N ILE A 272 -10.79 -12.93 -1.72
CA ILE A 272 -9.40 -12.74 -2.18
C ILE A 272 -9.15 -13.62 -3.43
N ALA A 273 -9.33 -13.02 -4.61
CA ALA A 273 -9.09 -13.65 -5.90
C ALA A 273 -7.68 -13.29 -6.35
N ASP A 274 -6.75 -14.24 -6.20
CA ASP A 274 -5.36 -14.04 -6.58
C ASP A 274 -5.21 -14.13 -8.11
N PHE A 275 -5.19 -12.97 -8.78
CA PHE A 275 -5.19 -12.91 -10.24
C PHE A 275 -3.90 -13.44 -10.87
N VAL A 276 -2.79 -13.43 -10.12
CA VAL A 276 -1.53 -14.02 -10.60
C VAL A 276 -1.67 -15.53 -10.72
N ASP A 277 -2.31 -16.18 -9.75
CA ASP A 277 -2.54 -17.62 -9.79
C ASP A 277 -3.68 -18.00 -10.76
N MET A 278 -4.68 -17.14 -10.94
CA MET A 278 -5.88 -17.44 -11.74
C MET A 278 -5.74 -17.09 -13.23
N PHE A 279 -5.06 -15.99 -13.56
CA PHE A 279 -4.96 -15.44 -14.92
C PHE A 279 -3.52 -15.28 -15.40
N ASP A 280 -2.55 -15.79 -14.63
CA ASP A 280 -1.11 -15.62 -14.84
C ASP A 280 -0.61 -14.18 -14.62
N PHE A 281 0.71 -14.06 -14.49
CA PHE A 281 1.39 -12.82 -14.15
C PHE A 281 1.30 -11.74 -15.26
N PRO A 282 1.53 -12.04 -16.55
CA PRO A 282 1.50 -10.99 -17.59
C PRO A 282 0.14 -10.30 -17.79
N PRO A 283 -1.02 -11.00 -17.84
CA PRO A 283 -2.32 -10.33 -17.85
C PRO A 283 -2.61 -9.50 -16.61
N THR A 284 -2.14 -9.98 -15.45
CA THR A 284 -2.22 -9.24 -14.19
C THR A 284 -1.43 -7.93 -14.27
N MET A 285 -0.21 -7.92 -14.81
CA MET A 285 0.56 -6.67 -15.00
C MET A 285 -0.18 -5.64 -15.87
N MET A 286 -0.79 -6.09 -16.97
CA MET A 286 -1.60 -5.22 -17.82
C MET A 286 -2.78 -4.61 -17.05
N ASN A 287 -3.46 -5.42 -16.23
CA ASN A 287 -4.55 -4.97 -15.36
C ASN A 287 -4.09 -3.89 -14.36
N MET A 288 -2.95 -4.12 -13.71
CA MET A 288 -2.37 -3.20 -12.74
C MET A 288 -2.10 -1.84 -13.37
N GLY A 289 -1.49 -1.81 -14.56
CA GLY A 289 -1.22 -0.57 -15.28
C GLY A 289 -2.50 0.15 -15.70
N LEU A 290 -3.52 -0.57 -16.20
CA LEU A 290 -4.80 0.04 -16.60
C LEU A 290 -5.54 0.66 -15.40
N ASN A 291 -5.59 -0.02 -14.26
CA ASN A 291 -6.19 0.53 -13.05
C ASN A 291 -5.40 1.71 -12.48
N GLY A 292 -4.06 1.67 -12.58
CA GLY A 292 -3.21 2.82 -12.24
C GLY A 292 -3.53 4.05 -13.09
N LEU A 293 -3.67 3.88 -14.43
CA LEU A 293 -4.08 4.95 -15.33
C LEU A 293 -5.45 5.54 -14.98
N ILE A 294 -6.41 4.73 -14.52
CA ILE A 294 -7.71 5.21 -14.05
C ILE A 294 -7.56 6.07 -12.80
N GLY A 295 -6.74 5.66 -11.83
CA GLY A 295 -6.44 6.45 -10.64
C GLY A 295 -5.78 7.80 -10.97
N ILE A 296 -4.83 7.80 -11.91
CA ILE A 296 -4.18 9.03 -12.40
C ILE A 296 -5.18 9.93 -13.12
N ALA A 297 -5.99 9.36 -14.04
CA ALA A 297 -6.99 10.10 -14.78
C ALA A 297 -8.02 10.76 -13.85
N TYR A 298 -8.44 10.06 -12.79
CA TYR A 298 -9.31 10.63 -11.77
C TYR A 298 -8.70 11.89 -11.13
N LEU A 299 -7.45 11.82 -10.66
CA LEU A 299 -6.80 12.98 -10.02
C LEU A 299 -6.65 14.15 -11.00
N LEU A 300 -6.26 13.88 -12.25
CA LEU A 300 -6.13 14.93 -13.27
C LEU A 300 -7.48 15.59 -13.60
N LEU A 301 -8.54 14.79 -13.76
CA LEU A 301 -9.88 15.30 -14.09
C LEU A 301 -10.50 16.08 -12.92
N ALA A 302 -10.28 15.63 -11.69
CA ALA A 302 -10.73 16.30 -10.48
C ALA A 302 -9.83 17.49 -10.05
N ARG A 303 -8.72 17.73 -10.76
CA ARG A 303 -7.70 18.75 -10.46
C ARG A 303 -7.13 18.60 -9.04
N CYS A 304 -6.82 17.37 -8.68
CA CYS A 304 -6.24 16.97 -7.41
C CYS A 304 -4.70 17.01 -7.45
N ASP A 305 -4.09 17.22 -6.29
CA ASP A 305 -2.64 17.25 -6.15
C ASP A 305 -2.01 15.86 -6.29
N PHE A 306 -0.83 15.80 -6.92
CA PHE A 306 0.02 14.62 -6.85
C PHE A 306 1.08 14.82 -5.78
N ASN A 307 1.11 13.90 -4.83
CA ASN A 307 2.05 13.90 -3.72
C ASN A 307 2.19 12.49 -3.12
N GLY A 308 2.94 12.36 -2.01
CA GLY A 308 3.19 11.06 -1.38
C GLY A 308 1.90 10.28 -1.07
N PRO A 309 0.92 10.86 -0.36
CA PRO A 309 -0.37 10.24 -0.08
C PRO A 309 -1.14 9.79 -1.33
N THR A 310 -1.26 10.63 -2.37
CA THR A 310 -2.04 10.28 -3.56
C THR A 310 -1.35 9.23 -4.43
N ILE A 311 -0.02 9.28 -4.56
CA ILE A 311 0.77 8.20 -5.16
C ILE A 311 0.56 6.90 -4.37
N GLY A 312 0.55 6.99 -3.04
CA GLY A 312 0.30 5.84 -2.18
C GLY A 312 -1.08 5.21 -2.42
N GLY A 313 -2.11 6.02 -2.62
CA GLY A 313 -3.43 5.54 -3.06
C GLY A 313 -3.39 4.85 -4.42
N ILE A 314 -2.68 5.41 -5.41
CA ILE A 314 -2.52 4.82 -6.74
C ILE A 314 -1.76 3.49 -6.67
N PHE A 315 -0.65 3.41 -5.93
CA PHE A 315 0.07 2.15 -5.72
C PHE A 315 -0.77 1.10 -5.01
N THR A 316 -1.67 1.52 -4.12
CA THR A 316 -2.63 0.62 -3.48
C THR A 316 -3.63 0.06 -4.50
N ILE A 317 -4.16 0.89 -5.40
CA ILE A 317 -5.02 0.44 -6.51
C ILE A 317 -4.27 -0.55 -7.41
N MET A 318 -3.04 -0.19 -7.82
CA MET A 318 -2.19 -1.04 -8.67
C MET A 318 -1.88 -2.37 -7.98
N GLY A 319 -1.43 -2.37 -6.72
CA GLY A 319 -1.09 -3.57 -5.97
C GLY A 319 -2.27 -4.52 -5.84
N PHE A 320 -3.44 -4.03 -5.42
CA PHE A 320 -4.65 -4.85 -5.29
C PHE A 320 -5.31 -5.19 -6.63
N SER A 321 -4.85 -4.66 -7.75
CA SER A 321 -5.23 -5.16 -9.08
C SER A 321 -4.67 -6.55 -9.38
N ALA A 322 -3.72 -7.03 -8.57
CA ALA A 322 -3.32 -8.43 -8.55
C ALA A 322 -4.23 -9.32 -7.68
N MET A 323 -5.20 -8.73 -6.98
CA MET A 323 -6.01 -9.36 -5.92
C MET A 323 -7.53 -9.11 -6.10
N GLY A 324 -8.00 -8.97 -7.34
CA GLY A 324 -9.43 -8.85 -7.62
C GLY A 324 -9.92 -7.51 -8.17
N LYS A 325 -9.08 -6.46 -8.21
CA LYS A 325 -9.51 -5.17 -8.78
C LYS A 325 -9.43 -5.17 -10.30
N THR A 326 -10.43 -4.58 -10.93
CA THR A 326 -10.50 -4.40 -12.38
C THR A 326 -11.06 -3.01 -12.67
N PRO A 327 -10.89 -2.49 -13.89
CA PRO A 327 -11.51 -1.24 -14.30
C PRO A 327 -13.03 -1.24 -14.07
N ARG A 328 -13.68 -2.39 -14.27
CA ARG A 328 -15.13 -2.53 -14.08
C ARG A 328 -15.57 -2.44 -12.63
N THR A 329 -14.69 -2.76 -11.69
CA THR A 329 -15.02 -2.77 -10.27
C THR A 329 -14.59 -1.49 -9.56
N ILE A 330 -13.47 -0.88 -9.96
CA ILE A 330 -13.00 0.36 -9.30
C ILE A 330 -13.75 1.60 -9.79
N VAL A 331 -14.11 1.68 -11.07
CA VAL A 331 -14.73 2.89 -11.65
C VAL A 331 -16.09 3.19 -10.99
N PRO A 332 -17.03 2.23 -10.81
CA PRO A 332 -18.30 2.52 -10.14
C PRO A 332 -18.12 3.03 -8.70
N VAL A 333 -17.16 2.47 -7.96
CA VAL A 333 -16.87 2.86 -6.58
C VAL A 333 -16.29 4.29 -6.51
N MET A 334 -15.38 4.63 -7.42
CA MET A 334 -14.83 5.99 -7.52
C MET A 334 -15.92 6.98 -7.95
N LEU A 335 -16.77 6.62 -8.92
CA LEU A 335 -17.93 7.44 -9.33
C LEU A 335 -18.90 7.67 -8.16
N GLY A 336 -19.14 6.67 -7.33
CA GLY A 336 -19.93 6.82 -6.10
C GLY A 336 -19.35 7.88 -5.15
N THR A 337 -18.03 7.96 -5.06
CA THR A 337 -17.35 9.00 -4.25
C THR A 337 -17.54 10.39 -4.86
N VAL A 338 -17.44 10.50 -6.19
CA VAL A 338 -17.69 11.75 -6.93
C VAL A 338 -19.13 12.23 -6.74
N LEU A 339 -20.10 11.33 -6.91
CA LEU A 339 -21.52 11.62 -6.69
C LEU A 339 -21.80 12.02 -5.24
N GLY A 340 -21.15 11.36 -4.27
CA GLY A 340 -21.22 11.73 -2.86
C GLY A 340 -20.74 13.16 -2.61
N GLY A 341 -19.64 13.57 -3.25
CA GLY A 341 -19.12 14.93 -3.21
C GLY A 341 -20.12 15.98 -3.70
N LEU A 342 -20.92 15.69 -4.73
CA LEU A 342 -21.96 16.61 -5.23
C LEU A 342 -23.07 16.91 -4.20
N THR A 343 -23.32 15.98 -3.28
CA THR A 343 -24.39 16.10 -2.27
C THR A 343 -23.93 16.75 -0.96
N LYS A 344 -22.65 17.08 -0.85
CA LYS A 344 -22.05 17.52 0.40
C LYS A 344 -21.28 18.82 0.19
N THR A 345 -20.88 19.44 1.31
CA THR A 345 -20.18 20.73 1.33
C THR A 345 -18.67 20.63 1.10
N TRP A 346 -18.14 19.42 0.84
CA TRP A 346 -16.71 19.20 0.59
C TRP A 346 -16.39 19.21 -0.90
N SER A 347 -15.18 19.64 -1.23
CA SER A 347 -14.66 19.65 -2.60
C SER A 347 -14.00 18.32 -2.94
N LEU A 348 -14.00 17.93 -4.22
CA LEU A 348 -13.23 16.77 -4.70
C LEU A 348 -11.72 16.95 -4.52
N THR A 349 -11.28 18.21 -4.43
CA THR A 349 -9.88 18.58 -4.19
C THR A 349 -9.48 18.49 -2.72
N ASP A 350 -10.41 18.26 -1.78
CA ASP A 350 -10.05 18.16 -0.36
C ASP A 350 -9.22 16.90 -0.11
N PRO A 351 -8.08 16.97 0.61
CA PRO A 351 -7.18 15.82 0.78
C PRO A 351 -7.85 14.52 1.26
N VAL A 352 -8.75 14.62 2.25
CA VAL A 352 -9.51 13.47 2.78
C VAL A 352 -10.36 12.83 1.69
N VAL A 353 -10.92 13.64 0.80
CA VAL A 353 -11.80 13.22 -0.29
C VAL A 353 -11.01 12.52 -1.39
N GLN A 354 -9.87 13.10 -1.75
CA GLN A 354 -8.94 12.48 -2.70
C GLN A 354 -8.53 11.08 -2.23
N LEU A 355 -8.08 10.97 -0.97
CA LEU A 355 -7.71 9.68 -0.39
C LEU A 355 -8.91 8.73 -0.27
N THR A 356 -10.09 9.24 0.10
CA THR A 356 -11.31 8.43 0.14
C THR A 356 -11.64 7.86 -1.22
N ALA A 357 -11.57 8.63 -2.30
CA ALA A 357 -11.83 8.14 -3.65
C ALA A 357 -10.84 7.06 -4.10
N LEU A 358 -9.57 7.20 -3.75
CA LEU A 358 -8.54 6.21 -4.09
C LEU A 358 -8.68 4.93 -3.25
N PHE A 359 -8.88 5.05 -1.94
CA PHE A 359 -8.95 3.91 -1.03
C PHE A 359 -10.33 3.22 -0.99
N SER A 360 -11.42 3.93 -1.31
CA SER A 360 -12.77 3.36 -1.37
C SER A 360 -12.86 2.21 -2.36
N THR A 361 -11.99 2.20 -3.39
CA THR A 361 -11.83 1.08 -4.33
C THR A 361 -11.55 -0.27 -3.65
N THR A 362 -11.27 -0.32 -2.35
CA THR A 362 -11.32 -1.55 -1.55
C THR A 362 -12.65 -2.31 -1.65
N LEU A 363 -13.74 -1.57 -1.89
CA LEU A 363 -15.10 -2.08 -2.09
C LEU A 363 -15.35 -2.56 -3.53
N ALA A 364 -14.31 -2.67 -4.36
CA ALA A 364 -14.38 -3.27 -5.70
C ALA A 364 -15.08 -4.67 -5.76
N PRO A 365 -15.13 -5.49 -4.70
CA PRO A 365 -15.92 -6.71 -4.73
C PRO A 365 -17.45 -6.52 -4.77
N ILE A 366 -17.95 -5.33 -4.43
CA ILE A 366 -19.38 -4.93 -4.52
C ILE A 366 -19.71 -4.62 -5.98
#